data_AF-A0AA45Z0Y3-F1
#
_entry.id   AF-A0AA45Z0Y3-F1
#
_cell.length_a   1.000
_cell.length_b   1.000
_cell.length_c   1.000
_cell.angle_alpha   90.00
_cell.angle_beta   90.00
_cell.angle_gamma   90.00
#
_symmetry.space_group_name_H-M   'P 1'
#
loop_
_entity.id
_entity.type
_entity.pdbx_description
1 polymer ?
#
loop_
_entity_poly.entity_id
_entity_poly.type
_entity_poly.pdbx_seq_one_letter_code
_entity_poly.pdbx_strand_id
1 'polypeptide(L)'
;MPREHLARKVREVVKRFELGRVEAGYSALGQKGYAPRELLALWVYASLVGVHQGTQLAHALQTDLALRLLSAGHCVSRSVLNRFRASQGPLF
;
A
#
# COMPACT_ATOMS: atom_id res chain seq x y z
N MET A 1 8.03 13.54 10.07
CA MET A 1 6.75 13.71 9.35
C MET A 1 5.76 14.54 10.19
N PRO A 2 5.35 15.73 9.70
CA PRO A 2 4.36 16.60 10.36
C PRO A 2 3.03 15.89 10.65
N ARG A 3 2.24 16.41 11.60
CA ARG A 3 0.95 15.81 12.01
C ARG A 3 -0.09 15.86 10.89
N GLU A 4 -0.05 16.89 10.05
CA GLU A 4 -1.01 17.12 8.96
C GLU A 4 -0.57 16.52 7.62
N HIS A 5 0.49 15.72 7.61
CA HIS A 5 1.01 15.13 6.37
C HIS A 5 -0.01 14.18 5.72
N LEU A 6 -0.15 14.25 4.40
CA LEU A 6 -1.11 13.46 3.61
C LEU A 6 -1.06 11.95 3.93
N ALA A 7 0.14 11.38 4.04
CA ALA A 7 0.33 9.97 4.40
C ALA A 7 -0.34 9.57 5.74
N ARG A 8 -0.35 10.45 6.74
CA ARG A 8 -1.06 10.18 8.00
C ARG A 8 -2.57 10.13 7.78
N LYS A 9 -3.11 11.04 6.97
CA LYS A 9 -4.54 11.05 6.60
C LYS A 9 -4.92 9.80 5.82
N VAL A 10 -4.09 9.38 4.85
CA VAL A 10 -4.26 8.13 4.10
C VAL A 10 -4.28 6.93 5.05
N ARG A 11 -3.34 6.86 6.00
CA ARG A 11 -3.30 5.76 7.00
C ARG A 11 -4.59 5.69 7.82
N GLU A 12 -5.11 6.82 8.29
CA GLU A 12 -6.36 6.85 9.06
C GLU A 12 -7.59 6.50 8.22
N VAL A 13 -7.63 6.94 6.96
CA VAL A 13 -8.71 6.59 6.03
C VAL A 13 -8.69 5.08 5.72
N VAL A 14 -7.54 4.53 5.38
CA VAL A 14 -7.38 3.11 5.03
C VAL A 14 -7.64 2.17 6.22
N LYS A 15 -7.44 2.62 7.47
CA LYS A 15 -7.87 1.88 8.66
C LYS A 15 -9.38 1.63 8.73
N ARG A 16 -10.19 2.51 8.14
CA ARG A 16 -11.65 2.41 8.15
C ARG A 16 -12.21 1.50 7.07
N PHE A 17 -11.37 1.05 6.12
CA PHE A 17 -11.80 0.10 5.10
C PHE A 17 -11.88 -1.30 5.70
N GLU A 18 -13.02 -1.95 5.46
CA GLU A 18 -13.26 -3.36 5.73
C GLU A 18 -12.51 -4.21 4.71
N LEU A 19 -11.39 -4.81 5.13
CA LEU A 19 -10.52 -5.62 4.27
C LEU A 19 -10.69 -7.12 4.46
N GLY A 20 -11.72 -7.57 5.19
CA GLY A 20 -11.90 -8.99 5.55
C GLY A 20 -11.85 -9.96 4.35
N ARG A 21 -12.45 -9.59 3.21
CA ARG A 21 -12.38 -10.41 1.97
C ARG A 21 -10.98 -10.45 1.35
N VAL A 22 -10.21 -9.38 1.48
CA VAL A 22 -8.83 -9.28 0.97
C VAL A 22 -7.88 -10.04 1.89
N GLU A 23 -8.06 -9.92 3.21
CA GLU A 23 -7.28 -10.59 4.24
C GLU A 23 -7.50 -12.11 4.22
N ALA A 24 -8.72 -12.59 3.98
CA ALA A 24 -9.02 -14.02 3.83
C ALA A 24 -8.20 -14.69 2.72
N GLY A 25 -7.96 -14.01 1.60
CA GLY A 25 -7.09 -14.49 0.51
C GLY A 25 -5.59 -14.40 0.80
N TYR A 26 -5.19 -13.73 1.88
CA TYR A 26 -3.81 -13.64 2.36
C TYR A 26 -3.54 -14.60 3.53
N SER A 27 -4.56 -14.92 4.33
CA SER A 27 -4.45 -15.64 5.62
C SER A 27 -4.18 -17.14 5.51
N ALA A 28 -4.45 -17.81 4.38
CA ALA A 28 -4.33 -19.27 4.29
C ALA A 28 -2.91 -19.79 4.00
N LEU A 29 -1.99 -18.94 3.52
CA LEU A 29 -0.66 -19.39 3.07
C LEU A 29 0.51 -18.72 3.79
N GLY A 30 0.32 -17.63 4.55
CA GLY A 30 1.43 -16.91 5.20
C GLY A 30 2.53 -16.37 4.24
N GLN A 31 2.36 -16.57 2.92
CA GLN A 31 3.41 -16.39 1.91
C GLN A 31 3.53 -14.95 1.40
N LYS A 32 2.62 -14.05 1.80
CA LYS A 32 2.68 -12.64 1.43
C LYS A 32 3.06 -11.86 2.67
N GLY A 33 4.35 -11.63 2.88
CA GLY A 33 4.91 -10.93 4.05
C GLY A 33 4.56 -9.44 4.18
N TYR A 34 3.40 -9.01 3.67
CA TYR A 34 2.92 -7.63 3.69
C TYR A 34 1.43 -7.62 4.00
N ALA A 35 1.00 -6.73 4.90
CA ALA A 35 -0.41 -6.59 5.22
C ALA A 35 -1.17 -5.97 4.02
N PRO A 36 -2.33 -6.52 3.60
CA PRO A 36 -3.14 -5.94 2.52
C PRO A 36 -3.46 -4.46 2.73
N ARG A 37 -3.62 -4.06 3.99
CA ARG A 37 -3.85 -2.67 4.39
C ARG A 37 -2.70 -1.73 4.02
N GLU A 38 -1.47 -2.17 4.19
CA GLU A 38 -0.27 -1.39 3.84
C GLU A 38 -0.16 -1.25 2.32
N LEU A 39 -0.39 -2.33 1.59
CA LEU A 39 -0.41 -2.32 0.12
C LEU A 39 -1.48 -1.38 -0.43
N LEU A 40 -2.68 -1.39 0.17
CA LEU A 40 -3.74 -0.45 -0.17
C LEU A 40 -3.33 1.00 0.13
N ALA A 41 -2.76 1.26 1.30
CA ALA A 41 -2.33 2.59 1.68
C ALA A 41 -1.25 3.15 0.75
N LEU A 42 -0.29 2.32 0.33
CA LEU A 42 0.72 2.68 -0.66
C LEU A 42 0.08 3.12 -1.97
N TRP A 43 -0.88 2.35 -2.50
CA TRP A 43 -1.54 2.68 -3.75
C TRP A 43 -2.44 3.91 -3.66
N VAL A 44 -3.19 4.07 -2.56
CA VAL A 44 -4.02 5.27 -2.34
C VAL A 44 -3.13 6.51 -2.27
N TYR A 45 -2.05 6.48 -1.48
CA TYR A 45 -1.12 7.61 -1.43
C TYR A 45 -0.48 7.88 -2.79
N ALA A 46 0.01 6.84 -3.48
CA ALA A 46 0.61 6.94 -4.80
C ALA A 46 -0.34 7.60 -5.82
N SER A 47 -1.62 7.20 -5.84
CA SER A 47 -2.63 7.80 -6.71
C SER A 47 -2.86 9.29 -6.43
N LEU A 48 -2.82 9.70 -5.16
CA LEU A 48 -3.01 11.11 -4.77
C LEU A 48 -1.81 11.99 -5.13
N VAL A 49 -0.61 11.42 -5.24
CA VAL A 49 0.62 12.13 -5.64
C VAL A 49 1.00 11.92 -7.12
N GLY A 50 0.13 11.28 -7.92
CA GLY A 50 0.32 11.08 -9.36
C GLY A 50 1.25 9.92 -9.75
N VAL A 51 1.51 8.99 -8.85
CA VAL A 51 2.32 7.79 -9.11
C VAL A 51 1.41 6.59 -9.38
N HIS A 52 1.32 6.17 -10.64
CA HIS A 52 0.43 5.08 -11.06
C HIS A 52 1.17 3.81 -11.49
N GLN A 53 2.49 3.88 -11.64
CA GLN A 53 3.32 2.77 -12.10
C GLN A 53 3.95 2.04 -10.92
N GLY A 54 3.76 0.71 -10.86
CA GLY A 54 4.33 -0.11 -9.77
C GLY A 54 5.86 -0.05 -9.69
N THR A 55 6.55 0.12 -10.82
CA THR A 55 8.02 0.33 -10.84
C THR A 55 8.39 1.64 -10.16
N GLN A 56 7.70 2.73 -10.49
CA GLN A 56 7.93 4.05 -9.91
C GLN A 56 7.60 4.05 -8.41
N LEU A 57 6.51 3.40 -8.01
CA LEU A 57 6.14 3.25 -6.60
C LEU A 57 7.18 2.44 -5.82
N ALA A 58 7.65 1.32 -6.35
CA ALA A 58 8.68 0.51 -5.71
C ALA A 58 10.02 1.25 -5.56
N HIS A 59 10.38 2.10 -6.54
CA HIS A 59 11.56 2.95 -6.46
C HIS A 59 11.37 4.07 -5.43
N ALA A 60 10.22 4.76 -5.45
CA ALA A 60 9.89 5.83 -4.51
C ALA A 60 9.88 5.32 -3.06
N LEU A 61 9.47 4.08 -2.83
CA LEU A 61 9.47 3.45 -1.50
C LEU A 61 10.87 3.39 -0.84
N GLN A 62 11.94 3.44 -1.62
CA GLN A 62 13.31 3.41 -1.10
C GLN A 62 13.72 4.75 -0.47
N THR A 63 13.20 5.86 -0.98
CA THR A 63 13.64 7.22 -0.61
C THR A 63 12.56 8.05 0.08
N ASP A 64 11.29 7.85 -0.27
CA ASP A 64 10.16 8.62 0.24
C ASP A 64 9.76 8.16 1.64
N LEU A 65 9.92 9.06 2.62
CA LEU A 65 9.61 8.81 4.02
C LEU A 65 8.12 8.54 4.27
N ALA A 66 7.23 9.13 3.49
CA ALA A 66 5.79 8.93 3.62
C ALA A 66 5.40 7.52 3.16
N LEU A 67 5.94 7.08 2.03
CA LEU A 67 5.76 5.70 1.56
C LEU A 67 6.34 4.68 2.56
N ARG A 68 7.54 4.94 3.12
CA ARG A 68 8.12 4.08 4.17
C ARG A 68 7.28 4.03 5.45
N LEU A 69 6.64 5.14 5.82
CA LEU A 69 5.73 5.15 6.96
C LEU A 69 4.47 4.31 6.70
N LEU A 70 3.96 4.34 5.47
CA LEU A 70 2.79 3.56 5.06
C LEU A 70 3.08 2.07 4.93
N SER A 71 4.30 1.68 4.59
CA SER A 71 4.74 0.29 4.51
C SER A 71 5.32 -0.27 5.81
N ALA A 72 5.19 0.45 6.94
CA ALA A 72 5.84 0.09 8.21
C ALA A 72 7.36 -0.15 8.09
N GLY A 73 8.02 0.51 7.12
CA GLY A 73 9.44 0.38 6.83
C GLY A 73 9.80 -0.73 5.83
N HIS A 74 8.83 -1.51 5.36
CA HIS A 74 9.06 -2.58 4.40
C HIS A 74 9.33 -2.05 2.98
N CYS A 75 10.26 -2.70 2.28
CA CYS A 75 10.54 -2.48 0.86
C CYS A 75 9.76 -3.48 0.00
N VAL A 76 8.57 -3.09 -0.45
CA VAL A 76 7.69 -3.89 -1.30
C VAL A 76 8.18 -3.85 -2.75
N SER A 77 8.34 -5.01 -3.38
CA SER A 77 8.75 -5.11 -4.78
C SER A 77 7.61 -4.76 -5.74
N ARG A 78 7.97 -4.29 -6.95
CA ARG A 78 7.02 -4.04 -8.06
C ARG A 78 6.07 -5.21 -8.30
N SER A 79 6.58 -6.44 -8.27
CA SER A 79 5.79 -7.64 -8.55
C SER A 79 4.67 -7.85 -7.53
N VAL A 80 4.93 -7.55 -6.25
CA VAL A 80 3.92 -7.63 -5.18
C VAL A 80 2.89 -6.53 -5.36
N LEU A 81 3.33 -5.28 -5.62
CA LEU A 81 2.43 -4.14 -5.84
C LEU A 81 1.47 -4.38 -7.02
N ASN A 82 2.01 -4.86 -8.14
CA ASN A 82 1.22 -5.14 -9.35
C ASN A 82 0.27 -6.32 -9.14
N ARG A 83 0.72 -7.38 -8.46
CA ARG A 83 -0.15 -8.53 -8.13
C ARG A 83 -1.30 -8.12 -7.23
N PHE A 84 -1.03 -7.31 -6.22
CA PHE A 84 -2.06 -6.76 -5.34
C PHE A 84 -3.09 -5.97 -6.17
N ARG A 85 -2.64 -4.99 -6.97
CA ARG A 85 -3.53 -4.17 -7.80
C ARG A 85 -4.35 -5.00 -8.78
N ALA A 86 -3.75 -5.99 -9.43
CA ALA A 86 -4.47 -6.88 -10.35
C ALA A 86 -5.54 -7.73 -9.63
N SER A 87 -5.24 -8.24 -8.43
CA SER A 87 -6.22 -9.01 -7.65
C SER A 87 -7.35 -8.16 -7.06
N GLN A 88 -7.09 -6.87 -6.87
CA GLN A 88 -8.00 -5.91 -6.25
C GLN A 88 -8.54 -4.90 -7.27
N GLY A 89 -8.61 -5.27 -8.55
CA GLY A 89 -9.08 -4.41 -9.64
C GLY A 89 -10.34 -3.59 -9.36
N PRO A 90 -11.33 -4.06 -8.57
CA PRO A 90 -12.50 -3.24 -8.21
C PRO A 90 -12.22 -2.02 -7.31
N LEU A 91 -11.04 -1.94 -6.68
CA LEU A 91 -10.67 -0.84 -5.78
C LEU A 91 -9.92 0.31 -6.48
N PHE A 92 -9.56 0.15 -7.76
CA PHE A 92 -8.72 1.06 -8.55
C PHE A 92 -9.35 1.36 -9.91
#